data_AF-A0A7K1G1H4-F1
#
_entry.id   AF-A0A7K1G1H4-F1
#
_cell.length_a   1.000
_cell.length_b   1.000
_cell.length_c   1.000
_cell.angle_alpha   90.00
_cell.angle_beta   90.00
_cell.angle_gamma   90.00
#
_symmetry.space_group_name_H-M   'P 1'
#
loop_
_entity.id
_entity.type
_entity.pdbx_description
1 polymer ?
#
loop_
_entity_poly.entity_id
_entity_poly.type
_entity_poly.pdbx_seq_one_letter_code
_entity_poly.pdbx_strand_id
1 'polypeptide(L)'
;MKKLSFIVFALCLIFASCNNNDDDPKEKESQKLETMHDEIITLSLVNSQTCTNPEEWAFTQFDRNGCGEDAGYILYSKKINTAEFLDKIKKYQEAKTAFETKWKLLYDCAIRSAPTGVDCVNGKPTLTYNHVIF
;
A
#
# COMPACT_ATOMS: atom_id res chain seq x y z
N MET A 1 -41.07 -40.72 12.81
CA MET A 1 -40.65 -40.50 11.40
C MET A 1 -40.02 -39.12 11.28
N LYS A 2 -38.70 -39.11 11.04
CA LYS A 2 -37.85 -38.09 10.43
C LYS A 2 -38.18 -36.61 10.70
N LYS A 3 -37.60 -36.05 11.78
CA LYS A 3 -37.14 -34.66 11.79
C LYS A 3 -35.64 -34.65 11.49
N LEU A 4 -35.31 -34.91 10.23
CA LEU A 4 -33.94 -34.80 9.72
C LEU A 4 -33.86 -33.49 8.95
N SER A 5 -33.76 -32.37 9.67
CA SER A 5 -33.69 -31.04 9.07
C SER A 5 -32.73 -30.16 9.84
N PHE A 6 -31.47 -30.60 10.03
CA PHE A 6 -30.40 -29.73 10.53
C PHE A 6 -28.98 -30.12 10.05
N ILE A 7 -28.85 -30.89 8.96
CA ILE A 7 -27.52 -31.24 8.39
C ILE A 7 -27.52 -30.94 6.88
N VAL A 8 -27.93 -29.72 6.51
CA VAL A 8 -27.71 -29.17 5.15
C VAL A 8 -27.21 -27.71 5.27
N PHE A 9 -26.35 -27.46 6.26
CA PHE A 9 -25.58 -26.22 6.35
C PHE A 9 -24.07 -26.50 6.47
N ALA A 10 -23.66 -27.70 6.05
CA ALA A 10 -22.27 -28.15 6.02
C ALA A 10 -21.78 -28.37 4.58
N LEU A 11 -22.26 -27.57 3.62
CA LEU A 11 -21.91 -27.71 2.20
C LEU A 11 -21.50 -26.40 1.51
N CYS A 12 -21.17 -25.34 2.25
CA CYS A 12 -20.73 -24.07 1.66
C CYS A 12 -19.45 -23.46 2.27
N LEU A 13 -18.69 -24.21 3.08
CA LEU A 13 -17.40 -23.72 3.63
C LEU A 13 -16.20 -24.55 3.15
N ILE A 14 -16.27 -25.07 1.93
CA ILE A 14 -15.06 -25.39 1.17
C ILE A 14 -14.94 -24.28 0.14
N PHE A 15 -14.66 -23.07 0.62
CA PHE A 15 -14.07 -22.05 -0.24
C PHE A 15 -12.77 -22.67 -0.77
N ALA A 16 -12.82 -23.04 -2.05
CA ALA A 16 -11.72 -23.12 -2.98
C ALA A 16 -10.34 -22.82 -2.37
N SER A 17 -9.69 -23.84 -1.80
CA SER A 17 -8.24 -23.89 -1.79
C SER A 17 -7.83 -24.24 -3.22
N CYS A 18 -7.78 -23.23 -4.08
CA CYS A 18 -7.16 -23.36 -5.39
C CYS A 18 -5.65 -23.39 -5.18
N ASN A 19 -5.08 -24.58 -5.04
CA ASN A 19 -3.65 -24.77 -5.09
C ASN A 19 -3.23 -24.87 -6.57
N ASN A 20 -3.15 -23.72 -7.25
CA ASN A 20 -2.62 -23.67 -8.61
C ASN A 20 -1.09 -23.67 -8.52
N ASN A 21 -0.48 -24.84 -8.48
CA ASN A 21 0.99 -24.98 -8.47
C ASN A 21 1.65 -24.68 -9.83
N ASP A 22 1.12 -23.71 -10.59
CA ASP A 22 1.68 -23.14 -11.81
C ASP A 22 1.37 -21.63 -11.81
N ASP A 23 1.78 -20.89 -10.76
CA ASP A 23 1.52 -19.45 -10.79
C ASP A 23 2.28 -18.80 -11.95
N ASP A 24 1.54 -18.06 -12.77
CA ASP A 24 2.05 -17.20 -13.84
C ASP A 24 3.26 -16.40 -13.30
N PRO A 25 4.42 -16.38 -13.99
CA PRO A 25 5.58 -15.60 -13.56
C PRO A 25 5.26 -14.13 -13.26
N LYS A 26 4.29 -13.54 -13.97
CA LYS A 26 3.79 -12.19 -13.71
C LYS A 26 3.08 -12.11 -12.35
N GLU A 27 2.25 -13.10 -12.04
CA GLU A 27 1.49 -13.16 -10.79
C GLU A 27 2.44 -13.32 -9.58
N LYS A 28 3.45 -14.18 -9.66
CA LYS A 28 4.47 -14.31 -8.59
C LYS A 28 5.22 -13.01 -8.33
N GLU A 29 5.58 -12.30 -9.40
CA GLU A 29 6.25 -11.00 -9.28
C GLU A 29 5.32 -9.94 -8.70
N SER A 30 4.03 -9.95 -9.08
CA SER A 30 3.01 -9.07 -8.52
C SER A 30 2.82 -9.30 -7.02
N GLN A 31 2.68 -10.55 -6.59
CA GLN A 31 2.54 -10.93 -5.16
C GLN A 31 3.76 -10.52 -4.34
N LYS A 32 4.96 -10.60 -4.91
CA LYS A 32 6.18 -10.10 -4.26
C LYS A 32 6.11 -8.58 -4.05
N LEU A 33 5.63 -7.82 -5.02
CA LEU A 33 5.44 -6.38 -4.88
C LEU A 33 4.39 -6.04 -3.82
N GLU A 34 3.29 -6.79 -3.77
CA GLU A 34 2.25 -6.64 -2.74
C GLU A 34 2.83 -6.90 -1.34
N THR A 35 3.63 -7.96 -1.18
CA THR A 35 4.30 -8.26 0.10
C THR A 35 5.22 -7.10 0.53
N MET A 36 6.00 -6.54 -0.39
CA MET A 36 6.88 -5.40 -0.09
C MET A 36 6.08 -4.14 0.24
N HIS A 37 4.98 -3.90 -0.46
CA HIS A 37 4.06 -2.79 -0.19
C HIS A 37 3.48 -2.90 1.22
N ASP A 38 2.95 -4.05 1.60
CA ASP A 38 2.31 -4.26 2.89
C ASP A 38 3.29 -4.18 4.06
N GLU A 39 4.53 -4.65 3.85
CA GLU A 39 5.61 -4.45 4.81
C GLU A 39 5.88 -2.96 5.03
N ILE A 40 5.94 -2.16 3.96
CA ILE A 40 6.16 -0.72 4.05
C ILE A 40 4.98 -0.03 4.76
N ILE A 41 3.74 -0.38 4.42
CA ILE A 41 2.56 0.17 5.11
C ILE A 41 2.59 -0.16 6.59
N THR A 42 2.91 -1.40 6.95
CA THR A 42 3.02 -1.83 8.35
C THR A 42 4.11 -1.06 9.08
N LEU A 43 5.32 -0.97 8.50
CA LEU A 43 6.45 -0.26 9.10
C LEU A 43 6.22 1.25 9.22
N SER A 44 5.42 1.85 8.34
CA SER A 44 5.14 3.30 8.37
C SER A 44 4.36 3.76 9.61
N LEU A 45 3.67 2.82 10.28
CA LEU A 45 2.76 3.03 11.41
C LEU A 45 1.50 3.87 11.11
N VAL A 46 1.22 4.22 9.84
CA VAL A 46 0.07 5.07 9.47
C VAL A 46 -1.28 4.52 9.94
N ASN A 47 -1.40 3.20 10.07
CA ASN A 47 -2.63 2.51 10.48
C ASN A 47 -2.65 2.11 11.96
N SER A 48 -1.52 2.21 12.67
CA SER A 48 -1.38 1.66 14.03
C SER A 48 -1.00 2.70 15.08
N GLN A 49 -0.43 3.84 14.67
CA GLN A 49 -0.08 4.94 15.57
C GLN A 49 -1.06 6.11 15.39
N THR A 50 -1.68 6.55 16.49
CA THR A 50 -2.49 7.78 16.50
C THR A 50 -1.61 9.01 16.25
N CYS A 51 -2.05 9.88 15.35
CA CYS A 51 -1.44 11.18 15.08
C CYS A 51 -2.01 12.23 16.04
N THR A 52 -1.17 12.76 16.92
CA THR A 52 -1.50 13.90 17.80
C THR A 52 -0.59 15.10 17.58
N ASN A 53 0.60 14.89 17.01
CA ASN A 53 1.55 15.93 16.65
C ASN A 53 2.06 15.68 15.23
N PRO A 54 1.76 16.56 14.25
CA PRO A 54 2.24 16.40 12.88
C PRO A 54 3.77 16.39 12.75
N GLU A 55 4.49 17.01 13.68
CA GLU A 55 5.96 17.03 13.66
C GLU A 55 6.58 15.65 13.92
N GLU A 56 5.83 14.71 14.50
CA GLU A 56 6.27 13.31 14.66
C GLU A 56 6.16 12.51 13.36
N TRP A 57 5.61 13.08 12.31
CA TRP A 57 5.39 12.42 11.02
C TRP A 57 6.21 13.10 9.92
N ALA A 58 6.52 12.30 8.90
CA ALA A 58 7.15 12.75 7.67
C ALA A 58 6.47 12.05 6.49
N PHE A 59 6.80 12.46 5.28
CA PHE A 59 6.36 11.80 4.07
C PHE A 59 7.52 11.66 3.09
N THR A 60 7.41 10.70 2.19
CA THR A 60 8.35 10.49 1.10
C THR A 60 7.63 10.02 -0.14
N GLN A 61 8.25 10.19 -1.30
CA GLN A 61 7.73 9.62 -2.54
C GLN A 61 7.82 8.09 -2.44
N PHE A 62 6.69 7.43 -2.67
CA PHE A 62 6.50 5.99 -2.58
C PHE A 62 6.32 5.36 -3.97
N ASP A 63 5.48 5.96 -4.82
CA ASP A 63 5.21 5.49 -6.17
C ASP A 63 5.31 6.65 -7.17
N ARG A 64 6.37 6.67 -7.97
CA ARG A 64 6.59 7.71 -8.98
C ARG A 64 5.54 7.71 -10.09
N ASN A 65 4.89 6.56 -10.32
CA ASN A 65 3.87 6.38 -11.35
C ASN A 65 2.46 6.24 -10.73
N GLY A 66 2.29 6.58 -9.45
CA GLY A 66 1.03 6.41 -8.73
C GLY A 66 -0.04 7.40 -9.23
N CYS A 67 -1.18 6.87 -9.67
CA CYS A 67 -2.40 7.63 -9.94
C CYS A 67 -3.28 7.67 -8.67
N GLY A 68 -3.76 8.83 -8.23
CA GLY A 68 -4.72 8.91 -7.11
C GLY A 68 -4.54 10.12 -6.18
N GLU A 69 -5.28 10.14 -5.07
CA GLU A 69 -5.32 11.26 -4.11
C GLU A 69 -3.99 11.50 -3.39
N ASP A 70 -3.26 10.44 -3.05
CA ASP A 70 -1.98 10.55 -2.33
C ASP A 70 -0.78 10.82 -3.25
N ALA A 71 -1.00 11.08 -4.55
CA ALA A 71 0.03 11.48 -5.53
C ALA A 71 1.31 10.62 -5.51
N GLY A 72 1.22 9.37 -5.09
CA GLY A 72 2.36 8.48 -4.94
C GLY A 72 3.27 8.79 -3.75
N TYR A 73 2.78 9.42 -2.69
CA TYR A 73 3.50 9.66 -1.43
C TYR A 73 2.98 8.76 -0.32
N ILE A 74 3.86 8.42 0.62
CA ILE A 74 3.52 7.70 1.84
C ILE A 74 3.92 8.52 3.06
N LEU A 75 3.03 8.59 4.05
CA LEU A 75 3.31 9.11 5.39
C LEU A 75 4.02 8.05 6.23
N TYR A 76 4.90 8.46 7.13
CA TYR A 76 5.51 7.56 8.09
C TYR A 76 5.86 8.27 9.39
N SER A 77 5.81 7.52 10.49
CA SER A 77 6.21 8.01 11.80
C SER A 77 7.72 8.14 11.89
N LYS A 78 8.22 9.25 12.43
CA LYS A 78 9.65 9.46 12.72
C LYS A 78 10.15 8.58 13.87
N LYS A 79 9.27 7.84 14.55
CA LYS A 79 9.63 6.92 15.64
C LYS A 79 10.18 5.58 15.16
N ILE A 80 10.19 5.34 13.85
CA ILE A 80 10.69 4.11 13.23
C ILE A 80 12.17 4.25 12.84
N ASN A 81 12.81 3.13 12.48
CA ASN A 81 14.11 3.16 11.84
C ASN A 81 14.00 3.77 10.43
N THR A 82 14.12 5.09 10.34
CA THR A 82 13.87 5.85 9.10
C THR A 82 14.82 5.44 7.98
N ALA A 83 16.09 5.16 8.28
CA ALA A 83 17.06 4.78 7.25
C ALA A 83 16.70 3.43 6.59
N GLU A 84 16.34 2.44 7.40
CA GLU A 84 15.89 1.13 6.91
C GLU A 84 14.56 1.23 6.16
N PHE A 85 13.62 2.01 6.67
CA PHE A 85 12.34 2.25 6.02
C PHE A 85 12.51 2.86 4.62
N LEU A 86 13.33 3.90 4.49
CA LEU A 86 13.61 4.54 3.20
C LEU A 86 14.36 3.61 2.22
N ASP A 87 15.24 2.73 2.72
CA ASP A 87 15.89 1.70 1.90
C ASP A 87 14.89 0.68 1.35
N LYS A 88 13.91 0.27 2.16
CA LYS A 88 12.81 -0.61 1.70
C LYS A 88 11.94 0.04 0.64
N ILE A 89 11.61 1.33 0.79
CA ILE A 89 10.89 2.10 -0.23
C ILE A 89 11.68 2.14 -1.54
N LYS A 90 12.98 2.43 -1.48
CA LYS A 90 13.84 2.44 -2.67
C LYS A 90 13.84 1.09 -3.38
N LYS A 91 14.00 -0.01 -2.64
CA LYS A 91 13.95 -1.38 -3.19
C LYS A 91 12.60 -1.69 -3.82
N TYR A 92 11.51 -1.26 -3.21
CA TYR A 92 10.16 -1.39 -3.77
C TYR A 92 10.02 -0.63 -5.09
N GLN A 93 10.45 0.63 -5.14
CA GLN A 93 10.40 1.46 -6.35
C GLN A 93 11.19 0.85 -7.51
N GLU A 94 12.40 0.34 -7.23
CA GLU A 94 13.23 -0.34 -8.22
C GLU A 94 12.55 -1.61 -8.73
N ALA A 95 12.01 -2.43 -7.82
CA ALA A 95 11.30 -3.67 -8.17
C ALA A 95 10.03 -3.39 -8.99
N LYS A 96 9.23 -2.40 -8.59
CA LYS A 96 8.00 -1.98 -9.28
C LYS A 96 8.31 -1.45 -10.68
N THR A 97 9.32 -0.60 -10.82
CA THR A 97 9.77 -0.08 -12.12
C THR A 97 10.21 -1.21 -13.04
N ALA A 98 10.99 -2.17 -12.53
CA ALA A 98 11.44 -3.32 -13.30
C ALA A 98 10.26 -4.20 -13.76
N PHE A 99 9.30 -4.45 -12.86
CA PHE A 99 8.07 -5.20 -13.17
C PHE A 99 7.22 -4.49 -14.23
N GLU A 100 6.93 -3.20 -14.05
CA GLU A 100 6.14 -2.41 -15.00
C GLU A 100 6.80 -2.35 -16.37
N THR A 101 8.12 -2.20 -16.41
CA THR A 101 8.89 -2.22 -17.67
C THR A 101 8.80 -3.58 -18.36
N LYS A 102 9.04 -4.67 -17.61
CA LYS A 102 9.01 -6.04 -18.12
C LYS A 102 7.65 -6.40 -18.72
N TRP A 103 6.57 -6.01 -18.04
CA TRP A 103 5.20 -6.36 -18.42
C TRP A 103 4.48 -5.27 -19.21
N LYS A 104 5.18 -4.18 -19.57
CA LYS A 104 4.67 -3.03 -20.34
C LYS A 104 3.42 -2.39 -19.70
N LEU A 105 3.45 -2.21 -18.38
CA LEU A 105 2.37 -1.65 -17.56
C LEU A 105 2.58 -0.17 -17.23
N LEU A 106 3.26 0.59 -18.08
CA LEU A 106 3.50 2.01 -17.85
C LEU A 106 2.21 2.79 -18.11
N TYR A 107 1.75 3.54 -17.10
CA TYR A 107 0.62 4.45 -17.20
C TYR A 107 1.10 5.89 -17.10
N ASP A 108 0.59 6.77 -17.97
CA ASP A 108 0.83 8.21 -17.89
C ASP A 108 -0.13 8.82 -16.85
N CYS A 109 0.34 8.92 -15.61
CA CYS A 109 -0.37 9.60 -14.54
C CYS A 109 0.03 11.07 -14.52
N ALA A 110 -0.96 11.97 -14.48
CA ALA A 110 -0.69 13.40 -14.37
C ALA A 110 0.11 13.70 -13.09
N ILE A 111 1.27 14.34 -13.25
CA ILE A 111 2.12 14.77 -12.15
C ILE A 111 1.33 15.77 -11.31
N ARG A 112 0.93 15.36 -10.10
CA ARG A 112 0.32 16.26 -9.11
C ARG A 112 1.42 16.92 -8.27
N SER A 113 1.13 18.11 -7.76
CA SER A 113 2.03 18.87 -6.88
C SER A 113 2.44 18.05 -5.66
N ALA A 114 3.71 18.13 -5.27
CA ALA A 114 4.19 17.51 -4.05
C ALA A 114 3.41 18.02 -2.83
N PRO A 115 3.19 17.18 -1.80
CA PRO A 115 2.68 17.64 -0.52
C PRO A 115 3.58 18.70 0.08
N THR A 116 2.98 19.61 0.83
CA THR A 116 3.66 20.72 1.50
C THR A 116 3.86 20.47 2.99
N GLY A 117 3.19 19.46 3.54
CA GLY A 117 3.31 19.12 4.95
C GLY A 117 2.47 17.93 5.36
N VAL A 118 2.38 17.75 6.68
CA VAL A 118 1.55 16.76 7.34
C VAL A 118 0.65 17.48 8.34
N ASP A 119 -0.57 16.99 8.50
CA ASP A 119 -1.48 17.36 9.59
C ASP A 119 -2.04 16.10 10.27
N CYS A 120 -2.62 16.25 11.47
CA CYS A 120 -3.30 15.18 12.19
C CYS A 120 -4.82 15.41 12.15
N VAL A 121 -5.51 14.79 11.20
CA VAL A 121 -6.97 14.91 11.06
C VAL A 121 -7.64 13.68 11.65
N ASN A 122 -8.51 13.87 12.65
CA ASN A 122 -9.22 12.77 13.34
C ASN A 122 -8.29 11.66 13.86
N GLY A 123 -7.12 12.05 14.38
CA GLY A 123 -6.13 11.11 14.90
C GLY A 123 -5.33 10.36 13.83
N LYS A 124 -5.46 10.73 12.54
CA LYS A 124 -4.71 10.13 11.43
C LYS A 124 -3.77 11.15 10.78
N PRO A 125 -2.53 10.74 10.44
CA PRO A 125 -1.65 11.61 9.66
C PRO A 125 -2.25 11.80 8.27
N THR A 126 -2.27 13.03 7.78
CA THR A 126 -2.86 13.41 6.49
C THR A 126 -1.91 14.35 5.76
N LEU A 127 -1.71 14.14 4.46
CA LEU A 127 -0.88 15.02 3.62
C LEU A 127 -1.59 16.35 3.42
N THR A 128 -0.86 17.46 3.55
CA THR A 128 -1.36 18.78 3.19
C THR A 128 -0.73 19.23 1.87
N TYR A 129 -1.50 19.98 1.08
CA TYR A 129 -1.08 20.50 -0.21
C TYR A 129 -1.39 21.99 -0.27
N ASN A 130 -0.51 22.78 -0.89
CA ASN A 130 -0.86 24.14 -1.26
C ASN A 130 -1.91 24.09 -2.36
N HIS A 131 -3.10 24.63 -2.10
CA HIS A 131 -4.10 24.87 -3.14
C HIS A 131 -3.54 25.95 -4.08
N VAL A 132 -2.90 25.53 -5.16
CA VAL A 132 -2.63 26.43 -6.28
C VAL A 132 -3.97 26.58 -6.99
N ILE A 133 -4.72 27.64 -6.66
CA ILE A 133 -5.89 28.04 -7.42
C ILE A 133 -5.36 28.47 -8.78
N PHE A 134 -5.63 27.68 -9.82
CA PHE A 134 -5.45 28.07 -11.21
C PHE A 134 -6.68 28.81 -11.71
#